data_AF-A0A382PFH2-F1
#
_entry.id   AF-A0A382PFH2-F1
#
_cell.length_a   1.000
_cell.length_b   1.000
_cell.length_c   1.000
_cell.angle_alpha   90.00
_cell.angle_beta   90.00
_cell.angle_gamma   90.00
#
_symmetry.space_group_name_H-M   'P 1'
#
loop_
_entity.id
_entity.type
_entity.pdbx_description
1 polymer ?
#
loop_
_entity_poly.entity_id
_entity_poly.type
_entity_poly.pdbx_seq_one_letter_code
_entity_poly.pdbx_strand_id
1 'polypeptide(L)' 'MEFSEKEIEEVKKFVKQLNSEKYSVIIVEGKRDSAALRKLGLSGKIIEFHSFNGLVKFADSVAKYKN' A
#
# COMPACT_ATOMS: atom_id res chain seq x y z
N MET A 1 -10.70 10.92 17.06
CA MET A 1 -9.53 10.04 17.28
C MET A 1 -8.32 10.94 17.16
N GLU A 2 -7.52 11.05 18.22
CA GLU A 2 -6.25 11.78 18.18
C GLU A 2 -5.14 10.75 17.95
N PHE A 3 -4.22 11.05 17.03
CA PHE A 3 -3.04 10.25 16.77
C PHE A 3 -1.84 10.89 17.47
N SER A 4 -0.97 10.09 18.07
CA SER A 4 0.26 10.61 18.65
C SER A 4 1.23 11.09 17.58
N GLU A 5 2.07 12.07 17.90
CA GLU A 5 3.16 12.53 17.03
C GLU A 5 4.06 11.36 16.57
N LYS A 6 4.29 10.40 17.47
CA LYS A 6 5.09 9.21 17.17
C LYS A 6 4.45 8.35 16.09
N GLU A 7 3.14 8.06 16.18
CA GLU A 7 2.42 7.29 15.15
C GLU A 7 2.45 8.01 13.80
N ILE A 8 2.26 9.33 13.80
CA ILE A 8 2.32 10.14 12.57
C ILE A 8 3.71 10.05 11.93
N GLU A 9 4.77 10.16 12.73
CA GLU A 9 6.16 10.08 12.26
C GLU A 9 6.49 8.69 11.70
N GLU A 10 6.02 7.62 12.35
CA GLU A 10 6.21 6.24 11.88
C GLU A 10 5.54 6.01 10.52
N VAL A 11 4.32 6.51 10.32
CA VAL A 11 3.62 6.42 9.03
C VAL A 11 4.37 7.19 7.94
N LYS A 12 4.82 8.42 8.22
CA LYS A 12 5.59 9.23 7.26
C LYS A 12 6.90 8.54 6.87
N LYS A 13 7.61 7.97 7.84
CA LYS A 13 8.85 7.22 7.60
C LYS A 13 8.59 6.01 6.71
N PHE A 14 7.50 5.29 6.98
CA PHE A 14 7.11 4.14 6.17
C PHE A 14 6.79 4.52 4.72
N VAL A 15 6.02 5.60 4.49
CA VAL A 15 5.74 6.10 3.13
C VAL A 15 7.03 6.49 2.41
N LYS A 16 7.97 7.14 3.10
CA LYS A 16 9.27 7.50 2.52
C LYS A 16 10.07 6.26 2.10
N GLN A 17 10.05 5.21 2.92
CA GLN A 17 10.68 3.92 2.58
C GLN A 17 10.04 3.31 1.33
N LEU A 18 8.71 3.22 1.29
CA LEU A 18 7.99 2.67 0.13
C LEU A 18 8.33 3.42 -1.17
N ASN A 19 8.44 4.74 -1.11
CA ASN A 19 8.80 5.57 -2.27
C ASN A 19 10.25 5.36 -2.75
N SER A 20 11.14 4.81 -1.92
CA SER A 20 12.53 4.53 -2.31
C SER A 20 12.71 3.20 -3.04
N GLU A 21 11.70 2.33 -3.00
CA GLU A 21 11.73 1.02 -3.67
C GLU A 21 11.50 1.16 -5.18
N LYS A 22 12.49 0.77 -5.99
CA LYS A 22 12.47 0.97 -7.46
C LYS A 22 11.65 -0.07 -8.22
N TYR A 23 11.52 -1.28 -7.70
CA TYR A 23 10.86 -2.41 -8.37
C TYR A 23 9.73 -2.98 -7.51
N SER A 24 8.95 -2.09 -6.92
CA SER A 24 7.81 -2.45 -6.10
C SER A 24 6.49 -1.96 -6.71
N VAL A 25 5.41 -2.63 -6.32
CA VAL A 25 4.05 -2.20 -6.60
C VAL A 25 3.25 -2.29 -5.32
N ILE A 26 2.38 -1.30 -5.11
CA ILE A 26 1.49 -1.27 -3.96
C ILE A 26 0.11 -1.68 -4.43
N ILE A 27 -0.48 -2.61 -3.70
CA ILE A 27 -1.74 -3.21 -4.07
C ILE A 27 -2.76 -2.87 -2.99
N VAL A 28 -3.91 -2.34 -3.41
CA VAL A 28 -4.97 -1.91 -2.50
C VAL A 28 -6.32 -2.46 -2.92
N GLU A 29 -7.27 -2.50 -2.00
CA GLU A 29 -8.59 -3.10 -2.24
C GLU A 29 -9.53 -2.17 -3.02
N GLY A 30 -9.32 -0.85 -2.96
CA GLY A 30 -10.13 0.08 -3.74
C GLY A 30 -9.61 1.51 -3.84
N LYS A 31 -10.40 2.32 -4.56
CA LYS A 31 -10.10 3.72 -4.89
C LYS A 31 -9.87 4.61 -3.67
N ARG A 32 -10.55 4.31 -2.55
CA ARG A 32 -10.44 5.10 -1.32
C ARG A 32 -9.05 4.97 -0.69
N ASP A 33 -8.49 3.76 -0.69
CA ASP A 33 -7.15 3.49 -0.16
C ASP A 33 -6.09 4.15 -1.03
N SER A 34 -6.23 3.99 -2.36
CA SER A 34 -5.39 4.66 -3.35
C SER A 34 -5.37 6.17 -3.12
N ALA A 35 -6.53 6.80 -3.01
CA ALA A 35 -6.64 8.24 -2.74
C ALA A 35 -6.02 8.65 -1.41
N ALA A 36 -6.19 7.85 -0.35
CA ALA A 36 -5.59 8.11 0.96
C ALA A 36 -4.05 8.05 0.91
N LEU A 37 -3.49 7.00 0.30
CA LEU A 37 -2.04 6.85 0.15
C LEU A 37 -1.42 7.97 -0.70
N ARG A 38 -2.12 8.42 -1.74
CA ARG A 38 -1.70 9.59 -2.53
C ARG A 38 -1.65 10.86 -1.69
N LYS A 39 -2.65 11.09 -0.83
CA LYS A 39 -2.65 12.23 0.12
C LYS A 39 -1.51 12.14 1.14
N LEU A 40 -1.07 10.94 1.49
CA LEU A 40 0.08 10.71 2.35
C LEU A 40 1.44 10.89 1.65
N GLY A 41 1.46 11.18 0.34
CA GLY A 41 2.69 11.45 -0.41
C GLY A 41 3.32 10.22 -1.07
N LEU A 42 2.59 9.11 -1.21
CA LEU A 42 3.07 7.94 -1.92
C LEU A 42 3.16 8.22 -3.43
N SER A 43 4.32 7.99 -4.05
CA SER A 43 4.59 8.21 -5.49
C SER A 43 4.69 6.92 -6.30
N GLY A 44 4.82 5.76 -5.66
CA GLY A 44 4.94 4.46 -6.32
C GLY A 44 3.69 4.05 -7.14
N LYS A 45 3.83 2.99 -7.94
CA LYS A 45 2.71 2.42 -8.71
C LYS A 45 1.71 1.77 -7.75
N ILE A 46 0.44 2.19 -7.84
CA ILE A 46 -0.66 1.59 -7.08
C ILE A 46 -1.53 0.80 -8.06
N ILE A 47 -1.86 -0.44 -7.70
CA ILE A 47 -2.85 -1.27 -8.39
C ILE A 47 -4.05 -1.44 -7.45
N GLU A 48 -5.22 -1.10 -7.96
CA GLU A 48 -6.47 -1.23 -7.25
C GLU A 48 -7.16 -2.53 -7.65
N PHE A 49 -7.61 -3.29 -6.66
CA PHE A 49 -8.64 -4.28 -6.87
C PHE A 49 -10.03 -3.62 -6.76
N HIS A 50 -11.06 -4.33 -7.18
CA HIS A 50 -12.46 -3.86 -7.11
C HIS A 50 -13.39 -4.94 -6.52
N SER A 51 -12.81 -5.97 -5.89
CA SER A 51 -13.57 -7.03 -5.24
C SER A 51 -13.00 -7.27 -3.84
N PHE A 52 -13.90 -7.49 -2.88
CA PHE A 52 -13.58 -7.73 -1.48
C PHE A 52 -12.56 -8.87 -1.27
N ASN A 53 -12.54 -9.85 -2.19
CA ASN A 53 -11.60 -10.98 -2.15
C ASN A 53 -10.39 -10.84 -3.10
N GLY A 54 -10.20 -9.68 -3.74
CA GLY A 54 -9.16 -9.46 -4.74
C GLY A 54 -7.75 -9.62 -4.16
N LEU A 55 -7.51 -9.01 -3.00
CA LEU A 55 -6.22 -9.09 -2.29
C LEU A 55 -5.90 -10.51 -1.82
N VAL A 56 -6.89 -11.22 -1.25
CA VAL A 56 -6.71 -12.61 -0.77
C VAL A 56 -6.35 -13.53 -1.94
N LYS A 57 -7.11 -13.47 -3.03
CA LYS A 57 -6.84 -14.26 -4.24
C LYS A 57 -5.48 -13.92 -4.85
N PHE A 58 -5.09 -12.65 -4.84
CA PHE A 58 -3.78 -12.22 -5.31
C PHE A 58 -2.67 -12.82 -4.43
N ALA A 59 -2.77 -12.72 -3.11
CA ALA A 59 -1.80 -13.27 -2.17
C ALA A 59 -1.66 -14.79 -2.34
N ASP A 60 -2.77 -15.51 -2.41
CA ASP A 60 -2.80 -16.97 -2.66
C ASP A 60 -2.18 -17.34 -4.01
N SER A 61 -2.37 -16.51 -5.04
CA SER A 61 -1.77 -16.72 -6.35
C SER A 61 -0.26 -16.49 -6.34
N VAL A 62 0.21 -15.42 -5.69
CA VAL A 62 1.63 -15.07 -5.61
C VAL A 62 2.39 -16.07 -4.75
N ALA A 63 1.81 -16.57 -3.67
CA ALA A 63 2.44 -17.57 -2.80
C ALA A 63 2.83 -18.87 -3.53
N LYS A 64 2.21 -19.16 -4.69
CA LYS A 64 2.54 -20.31 -5.54
C LYS A 64 3.79 -20.10 -6.38
N TYR A 65 4.19 -18.84 -6.61
CA TYR A 65 5.44 -18.53 -7.29
C TYR A 65 6.58 -18.63 -6.28
N LYS A 66 7.43 -19.64 -6.45
CA LYS A 66 8.73 -19.70 -5.80
C LYS A 66 9.76 -19.01 -6.70
N ASN A 67 10.51 -18.07 -6.12
CA ASN A 67 11.75 -17.57 -6.72
C ASN A 67 12.78 -18.68 -6.80
#